data_AF-A0AA40ZXM6-F1
#
_entry.id   AF-A0AA40ZXM6-F1
#
_cell.length_a   1.000
_cell.length_b   1.000
_cell.length_c   1.000
_cell.angle_alpha   90.00
_cell.angle_beta   90.00
_cell.angle_gamma   90.00
#
_symmetry.space_group_name_H-M   'P 1'
#
loop_
_entity.id
_entity.type
_entity.pdbx_description
1 polymer ?
#
loop_
_entity_poly.entity_id
_entity_poly.type
_entity_poly.pdbx_seq_one_letter_code
_entity_poly.pdbx_strand_id
1 'polypeptide(L)'
;MRGMVSKAIVSLCALTVIPAADAHSLLDYVGQCVPFARQASGIAIYGDAWTWWSKAEGKYPRGRTPRVGAVVVFEKTSRLPLGHVAVVSRVVEDRVLMLTHANWSIQNGQRGHAEQDVTLFDVSPGNDWSEVKVWFRDSEGLGSSTYPIYGFIYGKGHAAPGLTSEKPDYVGALIDAYVAR
;
A
#
# COMPACT_ATOMS: atom_id res chain seq x y z
N MET A 1 -73.40 -29.72 -13.43
CA MET A 1 -72.89 -28.57 -12.66
C MET A 1 -71.93 -29.05 -11.58
N ARG A 2 -70.61 -29.04 -11.84
CA ARG A 2 -69.54 -29.05 -10.82
C ARG A 2 -68.34 -28.33 -11.43
N GLY A 3 -68.11 -27.09 -10.98
CA GLY A 3 -67.03 -26.24 -11.47
C GLY A 3 -65.69 -26.66 -10.87
N MET A 4 -64.68 -26.78 -11.72
CA MET A 4 -63.30 -27.03 -11.32
C MET A 4 -62.51 -25.77 -11.62
N VAL A 5 -62.27 -24.95 -10.59
CA VAL A 5 -61.48 -23.72 -10.70
C VAL A 5 -60.02 -24.10 -10.51
N SER A 6 -59.24 -24.04 -11.60
CA SER A 6 -57.80 -24.29 -11.56
C SER A 6 -57.10 -23.07 -10.96
N LYS A 7 -56.48 -23.23 -9.78
CA LYS A 7 -55.69 -22.17 -9.14
C LYS A 7 -54.30 -22.14 -9.77
N ALA A 8 -54.04 -21.16 -10.63
CA ALA A 8 -52.69 -20.85 -11.09
C ALA A 8 -51.88 -20.24 -9.94
N ILE A 9 -50.83 -20.92 -9.48
CA ILE A 9 -49.87 -20.40 -8.52
C ILE A 9 -48.81 -19.64 -9.33
N VAL A 10 -48.87 -18.30 -9.29
CA VAL A 10 -47.80 -17.44 -9.80
C VAL A 10 -46.72 -17.38 -8.73
N SER A 11 -45.58 -18.06 -8.95
CA SER A 11 -44.42 -17.96 -8.07
C SER A 11 -43.66 -16.66 -8.40
N LEU A 12 -43.78 -15.66 -7.52
CA LEU A 12 -43.07 -14.40 -7.63
C LEU A 12 -41.63 -14.62 -7.14
N CYS A 13 -40.68 -14.78 -8.07
CA CYS A 13 -39.27 -14.87 -7.75
C CYS A 13 -38.77 -13.48 -7.31
N ALA A 14 -38.69 -13.24 -6.00
CA ALA A 14 -38.15 -12.01 -5.45
C ALA A 14 -36.63 -11.96 -5.71
N LEU A 15 -36.18 -11.10 -6.64
CA LEU A 15 -34.76 -10.78 -6.77
C LEU A 15 -34.33 -9.99 -5.53
N THR A 16 -33.63 -10.66 -4.61
CA THR A 16 -32.91 -9.98 -3.52
C THR A 16 -31.73 -9.23 -4.13
N VAL A 17 -31.83 -7.90 -4.23
CA VAL A 17 -30.69 -7.04 -4.54
C VAL A 17 -29.80 -7.04 -3.29
N ILE A 18 -28.68 -7.75 -3.33
CA ILE A 18 -27.65 -7.64 -2.31
C ILE A 18 -26.99 -6.28 -2.53
N PRO A 19 -27.03 -5.34 -1.57
CA PRO A 19 -26.30 -4.09 -1.72
C PRO A 19 -24.81 -4.44 -1.84
N ALA A 20 -24.14 -3.90 -2.86
CA ALA A 20 -22.69 -3.98 -2.94
C ALA A 20 -22.13 -3.40 -1.65
N ALA A 21 -21.29 -4.17 -0.94
CA ALA A 21 -20.59 -3.65 0.23
C ALA A 21 -19.85 -2.38 -0.19
N ASP A 22 -20.05 -1.28 0.53
CA ASP A 22 -19.35 -0.02 0.31
C ASP A 22 -17.85 -0.30 0.30
N ALA A 23 -17.22 -0.16 -0.87
CA ALA A 23 -15.79 -0.26 -0.99
C ALA A 23 -15.20 1.02 -0.38
N HIS A 24 -14.94 1.00 0.94
CA HIS A 24 -14.20 2.06 1.61
C HIS A 24 -12.88 2.28 0.87
N SER A 25 -12.60 3.54 0.54
CA SER A 25 -11.35 3.90 -0.12
C SER A 25 -10.19 3.51 0.79
N LEU A 26 -9.08 3.02 0.22
CA LEU A 26 -7.85 2.82 0.99
C LEU A 26 -7.42 4.11 1.68
N LEU A 27 -7.77 5.27 1.12
CA LEU A 27 -7.40 6.58 1.67
C LEU A 27 -8.22 7.00 2.89
N ASP A 28 -9.37 6.37 3.13
CA ASP A 28 -10.16 6.60 4.35
C ASP A 28 -9.54 5.90 5.57
N TYR A 29 -8.50 5.08 5.38
CA TYR A 29 -7.83 4.37 6.45
C TYR A 29 -7.09 5.33 7.39
N VAL A 30 -7.35 5.18 8.70
CA VAL A 30 -6.61 5.83 9.78
C VAL A 30 -6.12 4.77 10.74
N GLY A 31 -4.80 4.60 10.86
CA GLY A 31 -4.22 3.58 11.73
C GLY A 31 -2.74 3.35 11.52
N GLN A 32 -2.31 2.09 11.58
CA GLN A 32 -0.91 1.70 11.49
C GLN A 32 -0.56 1.21 10.09
N CYS A 33 0.73 1.25 9.72
CA CYS A 33 1.19 0.80 8.41
C CYS A 33 0.97 -0.70 8.15
N VAL A 34 1.08 -1.53 9.18
CA VAL A 34 0.97 -2.99 9.09
C VAL A 34 -0.45 -3.45 8.69
N PRO A 35 -1.54 -3.07 9.39
CA PRO A 35 -2.88 -3.45 8.95
C PRO A 35 -3.25 -2.85 7.59
N PHE A 36 -2.82 -1.62 7.31
CA PHE A 36 -2.98 -1.00 5.99
C PHE A 36 -2.33 -1.86 4.90
N ALA A 37 -1.04 -2.19 5.05
CA ALA A 37 -0.30 -2.96 4.05
C ALA A 37 -0.93 -4.33 3.80
N ARG A 38 -1.49 -4.98 4.84
CA ARG A 38 -2.23 -6.25 4.67
C ARG A 38 -3.47 -6.05 3.79
N GLN A 39 -4.26 -5.01 4.04
CA GLN A 39 -5.46 -4.70 3.25
C GLN A 39 -5.08 -4.36 1.79
N ALA A 40 -4.04 -3.55 1.60
CA ALA A 40 -3.64 -3.05 0.29
C ALA A 40 -2.90 -4.09 -0.57
N SER A 41 -2.12 -4.99 0.03
CA SER A 41 -1.30 -5.99 -0.70
C SER A 41 -1.85 -7.42 -0.68
N GLY A 42 -2.79 -7.72 0.21
CA GLY A 42 -3.27 -9.08 0.46
C GLY A 42 -2.27 -9.98 1.21
N ILE A 43 -1.10 -9.47 1.60
CA ILE A 43 -0.13 -10.23 2.42
C ILE A 43 -0.65 -10.34 3.85
N ALA A 44 -0.78 -11.57 4.35
CA ALA A 44 -1.26 -11.86 5.70
C ALA A 44 -0.10 -12.09 6.70
N ILE A 45 0.70 -11.04 6.95
CA ILE A 45 1.75 -11.04 7.98
C ILE A 45 1.40 -10.04 9.08
N TYR A 46 1.78 -10.33 10.32
CA TYR A 46 1.37 -9.58 11.52
C TYR A 46 2.55 -9.28 12.43
N GLY A 47 2.37 -8.34 13.36
CA GLY A 47 3.39 -7.83 14.29
C GLY A 47 4.14 -6.63 13.71
N ASP A 48 5.22 -6.22 14.38
CA ASP A 48 6.03 -5.07 13.97
C ASP A 48 6.49 -5.16 12.53
N ALA A 49 6.52 -4.02 11.84
CA ALA A 49 6.79 -3.93 10.42
C ALA A 49 8.15 -4.55 10.05
N TRP A 50 9.22 -4.26 10.80
CA TRP A 50 10.55 -4.82 10.52
C TRP A 50 10.58 -6.37 10.55
N THR A 51 9.72 -7.00 11.38
CA THR A 51 9.67 -8.48 11.49
C THR A 51 9.06 -9.16 10.27
N TRP A 52 8.42 -8.40 9.37
CA TRP A 52 7.79 -8.95 8.18
C TRP A 52 8.78 -9.65 7.26
N TRP A 53 10.02 -9.16 7.19
CA TRP A 53 11.05 -9.75 6.35
C TRP A 53 11.30 -11.22 6.68
N SER A 54 11.62 -11.52 7.94
CA SER A 54 11.81 -12.90 8.38
C SER A 54 10.52 -13.71 8.34
N LYS A 55 9.37 -13.11 8.71
CA LYS A 55 8.08 -13.82 8.72
C LYS A 55 7.56 -14.21 7.33
N ALA A 56 8.00 -13.51 6.28
CA ALA A 56 7.67 -13.84 4.90
C ALA A 56 8.43 -15.08 4.39
N GLU A 57 9.56 -15.44 4.99
CA GLU A 57 10.33 -16.61 4.60
C GLU A 57 9.47 -17.88 4.58
N GLY A 58 9.60 -18.65 3.49
CA GLY A 58 8.81 -19.86 3.25
C GLY A 58 7.32 -19.64 2.94
N LYS A 59 6.79 -18.40 3.07
CA LYS A 59 5.36 -18.09 2.88
C LYS A 59 5.09 -17.20 1.67
N TYR A 60 5.95 -16.21 1.48
CA TYR A 60 5.91 -15.22 0.40
C TYR A 60 7.31 -15.08 -0.19
N PRO A 61 7.46 -15.05 -1.53
CA PRO A 61 8.73 -14.74 -2.14
C PRO A 61 9.25 -13.36 -1.71
N ARG A 62 10.57 -13.22 -1.59
CA ARG A 62 11.26 -11.99 -1.19
C ARG A 62 12.39 -11.68 -2.16
N GLY A 63 12.74 -10.40 -2.33
CA GLY A 63 13.83 -10.00 -3.21
C GLY A 63 14.12 -8.51 -3.16
N ARG A 64 14.96 -8.04 -4.10
CA ARG A 64 15.37 -6.63 -4.21
C ARG A 64 14.75 -5.89 -5.39
N THR A 65 14.10 -6.60 -6.31
CA THR A 65 13.45 -5.97 -7.46
C THR A 65 12.09 -5.42 -7.06
N PRO A 66 11.82 -4.11 -7.20
CA PRO A 66 10.51 -3.54 -6.91
C PRO A 66 9.48 -4.04 -7.91
N ARG A 67 8.24 -4.23 -7.45
CA ARG A 67 7.09 -4.61 -8.28
C ARG A 67 5.85 -3.93 -7.73
N VAL A 68 4.95 -3.48 -8.62
CA VAL A 68 3.65 -2.95 -8.18
C VAL A 68 2.92 -4.01 -7.33
N GLY A 69 2.40 -3.57 -6.18
CA GLY A 69 1.76 -4.42 -5.18
C GLY A 69 2.72 -5.13 -4.21
N ALA A 70 4.03 -5.08 -4.45
CA ALA A 70 5.00 -5.60 -3.48
C ALA A 70 5.04 -4.70 -2.23
N VAL A 71 5.33 -5.31 -1.08
CA VAL A 71 5.51 -4.57 0.17
C VAL A 71 7.00 -4.33 0.38
N VAL A 72 7.41 -3.06 0.39
CA VAL A 72 8.75 -2.67 0.86
C VAL A 72 8.79 -2.79 2.38
N VAL A 73 9.87 -3.35 2.92
CA VAL A 73 10.07 -3.55 4.36
C VAL A 73 11.28 -2.75 4.83
N PHE A 74 11.02 -1.71 5.62
CA PHE A 74 12.04 -0.88 6.24
C PHE A 74 12.63 -1.58 7.46
N GLU A 75 13.94 -1.44 7.65
CA GLU A 75 14.60 -2.02 8.82
C GLU A 75 14.26 -1.25 10.09
N LYS A 76 14.49 -1.91 11.23
CA LYS A 76 14.44 -1.26 12.53
C LYS A 76 15.66 -0.36 12.71
N THR A 77 15.43 0.91 13.00
CA THR A 77 16.48 1.87 13.37
C THR A 77 16.12 2.60 14.66
N SER A 78 17.01 3.43 15.19
CA SER A 78 16.70 4.25 16.37
C SER A 78 15.56 5.25 16.12
N ARG A 79 15.43 5.75 14.88
CA ARG A 79 14.34 6.67 14.47
C ARG A 79 13.09 5.94 14.00
N LEU A 80 13.21 4.66 13.65
CA LEU A 80 12.12 3.81 13.16
C LEU A 80 12.11 2.48 13.95
N PRO A 81 11.80 2.52 15.27
CA PRO A 81 12.01 1.38 16.17
C PRO A 81 11.11 0.18 15.90
N LEU A 82 10.00 0.38 15.18
CA LEU A 82 9.07 -0.67 14.76
C LEU A 82 9.27 -1.06 13.29
N GLY A 83 10.24 -0.47 12.60
CA GLY A 83 10.33 -0.49 11.14
C GLY A 83 9.14 0.21 10.50
N HIS A 84 8.97 -0.01 9.20
CA HIS A 84 7.81 0.45 8.43
C HIS A 84 7.57 -0.48 7.25
N VAL A 85 6.33 -0.54 6.78
CA VAL A 85 5.96 -1.25 5.57
C VAL A 85 5.09 -0.34 4.71
N ALA A 86 5.30 -0.40 3.40
CA ALA A 86 4.54 0.36 2.43
C ALA A 86 4.33 -0.48 1.17
N VAL A 87 3.26 -0.23 0.43
CA VAL A 87 2.95 -0.98 -0.79
C VAL A 87 3.36 -0.16 -2.00
N VAL A 88 4.14 -0.77 -2.91
CA VAL A 88 4.58 -0.11 -4.15
C VAL A 88 3.39 0.09 -5.07
N SER A 89 2.96 1.34 -5.28
CA SER A 89 1.87 1.68 -6.20
C SER A 89 2.36 1.85 -7.63
N ARG A 90 3.60 2.35 -7.81
CA ARG A 90 4.27 2.49 -9.11
C ARG A 90 5.76 2.21 -9.01
N VAL A 91 6.29 1.65 -10.09
CA VAL A 91 7.71 1.71 -10.43
C VAL A 91 7.83 2.81 -11.47
N VAL A 92 8.44 3.95 -11.11
CA VAL A 92 8.57 5.12 -12.01
C VAL A 92 9.78 4.93 -12.90
N GLU A 93 10.94 4.66 -12.29
CA GLU A 93 12.17 4.27 -12.97
C GLU A 93 13.08 3.49 -12.01
N ASP A 94 14.35 3.33 -12.33
CA ASP A 94 15.25 2.39 -11.65
C ASP A 94 15.52 2.75 -10.19
N ARG A 95 15.44 4.04 -9.81
CA ARG A 95 15.63 4.57 -8.45
C ARG A 95 14.39 5.23 -7.86
N VAL A 96 13.30 5.39 -8.61
CA VAL A 96 12.10 6.09 -8.13
C VAL A 96 10.90 5.16 -8.14
N LEU A 97 10.28 4.98 -6.98
CA LEU A 97 8.97 4.37 -6.82
C LEU A 97 7.96 5.39 -6.32
N MET A 98 6.71 5.00 -6.40
CA MET A 98 5.65 5.57 -5.59
C MET A 98 5.09 4.51 -4.65
N LEU A 99 4.72 4.94 -3.46
CA LEU A 99 4.22 4.12 -2.37
C LEU A 99 2.84 4.57 -1.95
N THR A 100 2.01 3.61 -1.58
CA THR A 100 0.76 3.86 -0.86
C THR A 100 0.85 3.17 0.49
N HIS A 101 0.65 3.94 1.55
CA HIS A 101 0.94 3.54 2.93
C HIS A 101 0.20 4.41 3.94
N ALA A 102 0.26 4.04 5.22
CA ALA A 102 -0.33 4.81 6.30
C ALA A 102 0.70 5.08 7.41
N ASN A 103 0.40 6.08 8.25
CA ASN A 103 1.16 6.39 9.47
C ASN A 103 2.59 6.92 9.25
N TRP A 104 2.87 7.58 8.12
CA TRP A 104 4.18 8.13 7.84
C TRP A 104 4.28 9.63 8.12
N SER A 105 3.53 10.45 7.39
CA SER A 105 3.46 11.88 7.66
C SER A 105 2.46 12.22 8.77
N ILE A 106 2.67 13.37 9.38
CA ILE A 106 1.65 14.02 10.22
C ILE A 106 0.72 14.75 9.25
N GLN A 107 -0.59 14.68 9.44
CA GLN A 107 -1.65 15.34 8.68
C GLN A 107 -2.62 15.99 9.67
N ASN A 108 -2.85 17.29 9.54
CA ASN A 108 -3.72 18.05 10.45
C ASN A 108 -3.40 17.83 11.95
N GLY A 109 -2.10 17.71 12.28
CA GLY A 109 -1.62 17.45 13.64
C GLY A 109 -1.72 16.00 14.11
N GLN A 110 -2.17 15.06 13.28
CA GLN A 110 -2.34 13.65 13.62
C GLN A 110 -1.52 12.74 12.72
N ARG A 111 -1.09 11.60 13.27
CA ARG A 111 -0.52 10.49 12.48
C ARG A 111 -1.61 9.47 12.14
N GLY A 112 -1.30 8.59 11.20
CA GLY A 112 -2.08 7.39 10.92
C GLY A 112 -2.87 7.43 9.63
N HIS A 113 -3.00 8.60 9.02
CA HIS A 113 -3.63 8.76 7.71
C HIS A 113 -2.91 7.94 6.65
N ALA A 114 -3.70 7.40 5.72
CA ALA A 114 -3.19 6.84 4.47
C ALA A 114 -2.78 7.96 3.49
N GLU A 115 -1.72 7.70 2.74
CA GLU A 115 -1.17 8.56 1.71
C GLU A 115 -0.98 7.70 0.45
N GLN A 116 -1.33 8.27 -0.70
CA GLN A 116 -1.29 7.59 -1.99
C GLN A 116 -0.13 8.12 -2.84
N ASP A 117 0.52 7.21 -3.56
CA ASP A 117 1.54 7.54 -4.56
C ASP A 117 2.69 8.44 -4.06
N VAL A 118 3.09 8.27 -2.79
CA VAL A 118 4.19 8.98 -2.13
C VAL A 118 5.54 8.56 -2.72
N THR A 119 6.37 9.53 -3.11
CA THR A 119 7.69 9.26 -3.70
C THR A 119 8.61 8.51 -2.75
N LEU A 120 9.24 7.45 -3.25
CA LEU A 120 10.36 6.75 -2.63
C LEU A 120 11.55 6.80 -3.58
N PHE A 121 12.67 7.30 -3.10
CA PHE A 121 13.90 7.44 -3.89
C PHE A 121 15.02 6.56 -3.32
N ASP A 122 15.62 5.73 -4.16
CA ASP A 122 16.84 4.98 -3.86
C ASP A 122 18.06 5.90 -3.88
N VAL A 123 18.59 6.15 -2.69
CA VAL A 123 19.81 6.94 -2.48
C VAL A 123 21.04 6.06 -2.29
N SER A 124 20.90 4.73 -2.40
CA SER A 124 22.02 3.81 -2.28
C SER A 124 23.08 4.09 -3.35
N PRO A 125 24.38 4.01 -3.00
CA PRO A 125 25.46 4.14 -3.97
C PRO A 125 25.35 3.10 -5.09
N GLY A 126 24.84 1.90 -4.77
CA GLY A 126 24.80 0.74 -5.67
C GLY A 126 23.58 0.66 -6.60
N ASN A 127 22.59 1.55 -6.48
CA ASN A 127 21.28 1.39 -7.15
C ASN A 127 20.64 0.03 -6.84
N ASP A 128 20.75 -0.39 -5.58
CA ASP A 128 20.35 -1.72 -5.17
C ASP A 128 19.16 -1.70 -4.20
N TRP A 129 18.57 -0.53 -3.95
CA TRP A 129 17.52 -0.31 -2.95
C TRP A 129 17.95 -0.62 -1.52
N SER A 130 19.23 -0.50 -1.15
CA SER A 130 19.66 -0.69 0.26
C SER A 130 19.34 0.49 1.15
N GLU A 131 19.25 1.70 0.59
CA GLU A 131 19.04 2.94 1.33
C GLU A 131 18.09 3.86 0.56
N VAL A 132 17.06 4.36 1.24
CA VAL A 132 15.99 5.14 0.60
C VAL A 132 15.66 6.42 1.36
N LYS A 133 15.16 7.40 0.62
CA LYS A 133 14.46 8.57 1.17
C LYS A 133 12.99 8.49 0.78
N VAL A 134 12.12 8.85 1.72
CA VAL A 134 10.67 8.88 1.51
C VAL A 134 10.23 10.34 1.50
N TRP A 135 9.32 10.69 0.60
CA TRP A 135 8.64 11.98 0.66
C TRP A 135 7.92 12.15 2.01
N PHE A 136 7.92 13.37 2.50
CA PHE A 136 7.38 13.73 3.80
C PHE A 136 6.67 15.07 3.72
N ARG A 137 5.39 15.06 4.08
CA ARG A 137 4.48 16.18 3.87
C ARG A 137 4.91 17.50 4.48
N ASP A 138 5.44 17.49 5.71
CA ASP A 138 5.88 18.74 6.36
C ASP A 138 7.15 19.32 5.72
N SER A 139 7.85 18.55 4.88
CA SER A 139 8.99 19.02 4.08
C SER A 139 8.60 19.41 2.66
N GLU A 140 7.34 19.18 2.26
CA GLU A 140 6.87 19.35 0.87
C GLU A 140 7.81 18.71 -0.17
N GLY A 141 8.43 17.57 0.19
CA GLY A 141 9.50 16.95 -0.58
C GLY A 141 10.07 15.71 0.11
N LEU A 142 11.22 15.22 -0.36
CA LEU A 142 11.94 14.14 0.32
C LEU A 142 12.34 14.53 1.75
N GLY A 143 12.07 13.65 2.70
CA GLY A 143 12.52 13.81 4.08
C GLY A 143 14.04 13.85 4.20
N SER A 144 14.54 14.47 5.26
CA SER A 144 15.98 14.58 5.53
C SER A 144 16.65 13.26 5.90
N SER A 145 15.87 12.29 6.41
CA SER A 145 16.37 11.00 6.88
C SER A 145 16.49 9.98 5.76
N THR A 146 17.61 9.27 5.75
CA THR A 146 17.81 8.05 4.96
C THR A 146 17.45 6.83 5.79
N TYR A 147 16.76 5.86 5.18
CA TYR A 147 16.32 4.64 5.83
C TYR A 147 16.85 3.42 5.09
N PRO A 148 17.44 2.43 5.80
CA PRO A 148 17.72 1.14 5.21
C PRO A 148 16.44 0.32 5.03
N ILE A 149 16.40 -0.51 3.99
CA ILE A 149 15.32 -1.48 3.78
C ILE A 149 15.89 -2.88 3.58
N TYR A 150 15.14 -3.89 4.01
CA TYR A 150 15.50 -5.29 3.73
C TYR A 150 15.26 -5.65 2.26
N GLY A 151 14.23 -5.07 1.65
CA GLY A 151 13.80 -5.33 0.28
C GLY A 151 12.29 -5.41 0.17
N PHE A 152 11.82 -6.24 -0.76
CA PHE A 152 10.42 -6.34 -1.16
C PHE A 152 9.86 -7.74 -0.92
N ILE A 153 8.67 -7.81 -0.33
CA ILE A 153 7.88 -9.04 -0.20
C ILE A 153 6.83 -9.05 -1.32
N TYR A 154 6.75 -10.18 -2.03
CA TYR A 154 5.85 -10.34 -3.16
C TYR A 154 4.56 -11.06 -2.74
N GLY A 155 3.42 -10.38 -2.92
CA GLY A 155 2.09 -10.95 -2.68
C GLY A 155 1.71 -12.03 -3.70
N LYS A 156 0.68 -12.81 -3.39
CA LYS A 156 0.19 -13.92 -4.24
C LYS A 156 -0.98 -13.53 -5.17
N GLY A 157 -1.44 -12.27 -5.11
CA GLY A 157 -2.59 -11.78 -5.86
C GLY A 157 -2.38 -10.34 -6.34
N HIS A 158 -3.41 -9.79 -7.01
CA HIS A 158 -3.40 -8.39 -7.44
C HIS A 158 -3.56 -7.44 -6.24
N ALA A 159 -2.84 -6.32 -6.28
CA ALA A 159 -3.00 -5.24 -5.32
C ALA A 159 -4.46 -4.78 -5.24
N ALA A 160 -4.85 -4.24 -4.08
CA ALA A 160 -6.18 -3.71 -3.87
C ALA A 160 -6.51 -2.59 -4.89
N PRO A 161 -7.78 -2.48 -5.32
CA PRO A 161 -8.26 -1.32 -6.07
C PRO A 161 -7.95 -0.03 -5.31
N GLY A 162 -7.60 1.03 -6.04
CA GLY A 162 -7.22 2.30 -5.42
C GLY A 162 -5.86 2.27 -4.72
N LEU A 163 -4.99 1.27 -4.96
CA LEU A 163 -3.60 1.34 -4.52
C LEU A 163 -2.87 2.56 -5.11
N THR A 164 -3.31 3.00 -6.28
CA THR A 164 -2.74 4.12 -7.04
C THR A 164 -3.86 5.04 -7.49
N SER A 165 -3.57 6.32 -7.63
CA SER A 165 -4.49 7.30 -8.20
C SER A 165 -4.72 7.04 -9.69
N GLU A 166 -5.78 7.61 -10.23
CA GLU A 166 -6.04 7.56 -11.69
C GLU A 166 -4.99 8.34 -12.49
N LYS A 167 -4.36 9.34 -11.87
CA LYS A 167 -3.38 10.25 -12.48
C LYS A 167 -2.18 10.47 -11.54
N PRO A 168 -1.33 9.45 -11.35
CA PRO A 168 -0.16 9.58 -10.49
C PRO A 168 0.82 10.60 -11.08
N ASP A 169 1.39 11.44 -10.22
CA ASP A 169 2.28 12.53 -10.64
C ASP A 169 3.72 12.05 -10.84
N TYR A 170 3.97 11.37 -11.97
CA TYR A 170 5.30 10.86 -12.31
C TYR A 170 6.35 11.98 -12.41
N VAL A 171 5.95 13.16 -12.86
CA VAL A 171 6.86 14.31 -13.01
C VAL A 171 7.24 14.84 -11.62
N GLY A 172 6.26 15.00 -10.73
CA GLY A 172 6.49 15.36 -9.33
C GLY A 172 7.46 14.40 -8.64
N ALA A 173 7.27 13.09 -8.79
CA ALA A 173 8.18 12.10 -8.22
C ALA A 173 9.63 12.20 -8.73
N LEU A 174 9.82 12.54 -10.01
CA LEU A 174 11.16 12.79 -10.56
C LEU A 174 11.75 14.12 -10.07
N ILE A 175 10.93 15.16 -9.91
CA ILE A 175 11.36 16.45 -9.34
C ILE A 175 11.81 16.25 -7.89
N ASP A 176 11.02 15.56 -7.07
CA ASP A 176 11.36 15.20 -5.69
C ASP A 176 12.72 14.50 -5.59
N ALA A 177 12.96 13.53 -6.47
CA ALA A 177 14.15 12.69 -6.45
C ALA A 177 15.44 13.42 -6.87
N TYR A 178 15.35 14.31 -7.87
CA TYR A 178 16.54 14.84 -8.54
C TYR A 178 16.78 16.33 -8.36
N VAL A 179 15.73 17.12 -8.11
CA VAL A 179 15.83 18.59 -8.07
C VAL A 179 15.90 19.12 -6.64
N ALA A 180 15.18 18.52 -5.69
CA ALA A 180 15.01 19.02 -4.33
C ALA A 180 16.20 18.71 -3.38
N ARG A 181 17.45 18.75 -3.86
CA ARG A 181 18.64 18.37 -3.09
C ARG A 181 19.22 19.48 -2.22
#